data_AF-A0A924C0D6-F1
#
_entry.id   AF-A0A924C0D6-F1
#
_cell.length_a   1.000
_cell.length_b   1.000
_cell.length_c   1.000
_cell.angle_alpha   90.00
_cell.angle_beta   90.00
_cell.angle_gamma   90.00
#
_symmetry.space_group_name_H-M   'P 1'
#
loop_
_entity.id
_entity.type
_entity.pdbx_description
1 polymer ?
#
loop_
_entity_poly.entity_id
_entity_poly.type
_entity_poly.pdbx_seq_one_letter_code
_entity_poly.pdbx_strand_id
1 'polypeptide(L)'
;MKQIQLKVNADKVIDLTIIDNWGELNFNQVLYIANYWQAWQLLLKNNQSMQYARAKLFTILIVNKSTNQLKEIITLLSQVDFEELDINLLSYTDFVFQKIELTKNIMPVIKIGWFKKLYGPADRLTNISINEFSFALNYYNLYNKFEKEEHLDLLFACLYRIPKKNWEASGDIRSDFNTYTADKYLPEIKNINYAYKQVVYLYFHSCIELFSKLFPYVFSKAEAGTSNSKQTFLDVILKISGGKFGSYNETSAQNAIIILRDLNALLAEASKNKK
;
A
#
# COMPACT_ATOMS: atom_id res chain seq x y z
N MET A 1 -6.04 -18.75 -0.72
CA MET A 1 -6.75 -19.33 0.44
C MET A 1 -6.32 -20.77 0.54
N LYS A 2 -5.90 -21.19 1.72
CA LYS A 2 -5.36 -22.52 1.98
C LYS A 2 -6.19 -23.23 3.03
N GLN A 3 -6.57 -24.48 2.75
CA GLN A 3 -7.19 -25.36 3.73
C GLN A 3 -6.09 -26.03 4.55
N ILE A 4 -6.23 -26.03 5.87
CA ILE A 4 -5.31 -26.70 6.77
C ILE A 4 -6.07 -27.48 7.84
N GLN A 5 -5.43 -28.52 8.36
CA GLN A 5 -5.94 -29.28 9.50
C GLN A 5 -5.05 -29.00 10.70
N LEU A 6 -5.62 -28.37 11.73
CA LEU A 6 -4.94 -28.12 12.98
C LEU A 6 -5.26 -29.28 13.93
N LYS A 7 -4.27 -30.15 14.17
CA LYS A 7 -4.39 -31.20 15.18
C LYS A 7 -4.20 -30.58 16.56
N VAL A 8 -5.24 -30.65 17.37
CA VAL A 8 -5.29 -30.05 18.71
C VAL A 8 -4.76 -31.01 19.77
N ASN A 9 -5.17 -32.27 19.67
CA ASN A 9 -4.70 -33.39 20.48
C ASN A 9 -4.94 -34.69 19.69
N ALA A 10 -4.77 -35.86 20.33
CA ALA A 10 -4.93 -37.16 19.66
C ALA A 10 -6.29 -37.33 18.97
N ASP A 11 -7.35 -36.75 19.54
CA ASP A 11 -8.74 -37.04 19.16
C ASP A 11 -9.44 -35.88 18.45
N LYS A 12 -8.82 -34.70 18.41
CA LYS A 12 -9.44 -33.48 17.87
C LYS A 12 -8.61 -32.83 16.78
N VAL A 13 -9.22 -32.71 15.60
CA VAL A 13 -8.71 -31.99 14.44
C VAL A 13 -9.69 -30.87 14.10
N ILE A 14 -9.17 -29.68 13.83
CA ILE A 14 -9.96 -28.53 13.39
C ILE A 14 -9.56 -28.19 11.96
N ASP A 15 -10.53 -28.25 11.04
CA ASP A 15 -10.35 -27.78 9.67
C ASP A 15 -10.45 -26.25 9.62
N LEU A 16 -9.45 -25.61 9.03
CA LEU A 16 -9.35 -24.16 8.92
C LEU A 16 -9.11 -23.73 7.48
N THR A 17 -9.79 -22.66 7.06
CA THR A 17 -9.45 -21.93 5.84
C THR A 17 -8.67 -20.68 6.21
N ILE A 18 -7.49 -20.50 5.63
CA ILE A 18 -6.57 -19.39 5.96
C ILE A 18 -6.23 -18.59 4.72
N ILE A 19 -6.19 -17.27 4.87
CA ILE A 19 -5.67 -16.37 3.84
C ILE A 19 -4.15 -16.43 3.83
N ASP A 20 -3.59 -16.63 2.65
CA ASP A 20 -2.14 -16.83 2.42
C ASP A 20 -1.54 -15.80 1.44
N ASN A 21 -2.32 -14.81 1.03
CA ASN A 21 -1.86 -13.73 0.15
C ASN A 21 -2.62 -12.42 0.41
N TRP A 22 -2.02 -11.29 0.01
CA TRP A 22 -2.60 -9.96 0.22
C TRP A 22 -3.90 -9.71 -0.56
N GLY A 23 -4.08 -10.33 -1.72
CA GLY A 23 -5.23 -10.11 -2.60
C GLY A 23 -6.56 -10.61 -2.02
N GLU A 24 -6.49 -11.53 -1.06
CA GLU A 24 -7.66 -12.11 -0.39
C GLU A 24 -8.02 -11.44 0.94
N LEU A 25 -7.15 -10.57 1.47
CA LEU A 25 -7.41 -9.88 2.72
C LEU A 25 -8.61 -8.93 2.61
N ASN A 26 -9.51 -9.00 3.59
CA ASN A 26 -10.56 -8.00 3.73
C ASN A 26 -10.05 -6.74 4.45
N PHE A 27 -10.86 -5.68 4.42
CA PHE A 27 -10.50 -4.39 5.01
C PHE A 27 -10.10 -4.50 6.50
N ASN A 28 -10.82 -5.27 7.31
CA ASN A 28 -10.52 -5.38 8.74
C ASN A 28 -9.19 -6.09 9.00
N GLN A 29 -8.86 -7.10 8.18
CA GLN A 29 -7.59 -7.81 8.29
C GLN A 29 -6.41 -6.93 7.90
N VAL A 30 -6.54 -6.16 6.81
CA VAL A 30 -5.51 -5.19 6.44
C VAL A 30 -5.41 -4.06 7.46
N LEU A 31 -6.53 -3.58 8.00
CA LEU A 31 -6.52 -2.56 9.06
C LEU A 31 -5.80 -3.07 10.32
N TYR A 32 -5.99 -4.34 10.68
CA TYR A 32 -5.25 -4.98 11.77
C TYR A 32 -3.74 -4.98 11.47
N ILE A 33 -3.32 -5.42 10.29
CA ILE A 33 -1.91 -5.42 9.87
C ILE A 33 -1.35 -3.98 9.90
N ALA A 34 -2.07 -3.02 9.33
CA ALA A 34 -1.70 -1.62 9.25
C ALA A 34 -1.52 -0.99 10.64
N ASN A 35 -2.38 -1.34 11.61
CA ASN A 35 -2.31 -0.85 12.98
C ASN A 35 -1.00 -1.25 13.70
N TYR A 36 -0.42 -2.40 13.36
CA TYR A 36 0.81 -2.91 13.97
C TYR A 36 2.04 -2.85 13.07
N TRP A 37 1.88 -2.39 11.82
CA TRP A 37 2.90 -2.48 10.78
C TRP A 37 4.24 -1.90 11.23
N GLN A 38 4.27 -0.65 11.70
CA GLN A 38 5.51 0.00 12.10
C GLN A 38 6.18 -0.69 13.30
N ALA A 39 5.39 -1.15 14.27
CA ALA A 39 5.92 -1.90 15.41
C ALA A 39 6.57 -3.21 14.95
N TRP A 40 5.95 -3.94 14.02
CA TRP A 40 6.53 -5.16 13.46
C TRP A 40 7.81 -4.89 12.65
N GLN A 41 7.87 -3.80 11.88
CA GLN A 41 9.10 -3.41 11.18
C GLN A 41 10.24 -3.10 12.15
N LEU A 42 9.94 -2.45 13.29
CA LEU A 42 10.93 -2.18 14.33
C LEU A 42 11.43 -3.47 14.99
N LEU A 43 10.54 -4.41 15.31
CA LEU A 43 10.91 -5.72 15.86
C LEU A 43 11.81 -6.49 14.89
N LEU A 44 11.47 -6.52 13.59
CA LEU A 44 12.28 -7.14 12.54
C LEU A 44 13.68 -6.51 12.46
N LYS A 45 13.76 -5.18 12.43
CA LYS A 45 15.04 -4.45 12.37
C LYS A 45 15.94 -4.74 13.56
N ASN A 46 15.34 -4.98 14.73
CA ASN A 46 16.06 -5.28 15.97
C ASN A 46 16.28 -6.78 16.19
N ASN A 47 15.95 -7.65 15.21
CA ASN A 47 16.00 -9.11 15.34
C ASN A 47 15.24 -9.66 16.56
N GLN A 48 14.15 -8.99 16.95
CA GLN A 48 13.32 -9.41 18.09
C GLN A 48 12.31 -10.47 17.67
N SER A 49 11.98 -11.38 18.59
CA SER A 49 10.97 -12.41 18.34
C SER A 49 9.60 -11.78 18.06
N MET A 50 8.97 -12.24 16.98
CA MET A 50 7.59 -11.88 16.63
C MET A 50 6.62 -13.05 16.82
N GLN A 51 7.01 -14.13 17.50
CA GLN A 51 6.19 -15.35 17.63
C GLN A 51 4.76 -15.03 18.09
N TYR A 52 4.62 -14.28 19.19
CA TYR A 52 3.31 -13.90 19.73
C TYR A 52 2.50 -12.99 18.79
N ALA A 53 3.15 -12.01 18.16
CA ALA A 53 2.49 -11.12 17.21
C ALA A 53 1.99 -11.88 15.97
N ARG A 54 2.79 -12.82 15.47
CA ARG A 54 2.47 -13.69 14.34
C ARG A 54 1.40 -14.71 14.70
N ALA A 55 1.39 -15.24 15.92
CA ALA A 55 0.30 -16.09 16.40
C ALA A 55 -1.04 -15.34 16.44
N LYS A 56 -1.05 -14.09 16.91
CA LYS A 56 -2.24 -13.24 16.82
C LYS A 56 -2.64 -12.98 15.38
N LEU A 57 -1.70 -12.60 14.51
CA LEU A 57 -1.97 -12.40 13.09
C LEU A 57 -2.57 -13.65 12.43
N PHE A 58 -2.05 -14.83 12.74
CA PHE A 58 -2.60 -16.10 12.28
C PHE A 58 -4.10 -16.22 12.61
N THR A 59 -4.51 -15.92 13.85
CA THR A 59 -5.94 -15.94 14.21
C THR A 59 -6.79 -14.97 13.40
N ILE A 60 -6.22 -13.83 12.98
CA ILE A 60 -6.90 -12.83 12.15
C ILE A 60 -7.08 -13.34 10.70
N LEU A 61 -6.12 -14.11 10.19
CA LEU A 61 -6.11 -14.66 8.83
C LEU A 61 -7.08 -15.84 8.61
N ILE A 62 -7.55 -16.47 9.69
CA ILE A 62 -8.55 -17.55 9.59
C ILE A 62 -9.88 -16.97 9.11
N VAL A 63 -10.45 -17.61 8.08
CA VAL A 63 -11.72 -17.30 7.43
C VAL A 63 -12.83 -18.17 8.01
N ASN A 64 -14.09 -17.69 7.97
CA ASN A 64 -15.31 -18.45 8.30
C ASN A 64 -15.28 -19.19 9.65
N LYS A 65 -14.72 -18.55 10.67
CA LYS A 65 -14.64 -19.09 12.03
C LYS A 65 -15.88 -18.75 12.85
N SER A 66 -16.41 -19.76 13.53
CA SER A 66 -17.35 -19.54 14.63
C SER A 66 -16.62 -18.95 15.86
N THR A 67 -17.36 -18.26 16.71
CA THR A 67 -16.84 -17.69 17.96
C THR A 67 -16.25 -18.77 18.88
N ASN A 68 -16.79 -19.99 18.84
CA ASN A 68 -16.30 -21.11 19.63
C ASN A 68 -14.97 -21.65 19.09
N GLN A 69 -14.86 -21.85 17.77
CA GLN A 69 -13.60 -22.25 17.13
C GLN A 69 -12.49 -21.23 17.40
N LEU A 70 -12.79 -19.94 17.36
CA LEU A 70 -11.84 -18.89 17.73
C LEU A 70 -11.32 -19.02 19.16
N LYS A 71 -12.23 -19.20 20.13
CA LYS A 71 -11.85 -19.35 21.53
C LYS A 71 -10.96 -20.57 21.71
N GLU A 72 -11.32 -21.70 21.11
CA GLU A 72 -10.51 -22.91 21.15
C GLU A 72 -9.11 -22.69 20.58
N ILE A 73 -9.00 -22.07 19.40
CA ILE A 73 -7.71 -21.77 18.78
C ILE A 73 -6.88 -20.83 19.65
N ILE A 74 -7.47 -19.79 20.21
CA ILE A 74 -6.77 -18.86 21.11
C ILE A 74 -6.28 -19.58 22.37
N THR A 75 -7.11 -20.43 22.98
CA THR A 75 -6.73 -21.24 24.13
C THR A 75 -5.56 -22.15 23.78
N LEU A 76 -5.57 -22.81 22.62
CA LEU A 76 -4.47 -23.64 22.17
C LEU A 76 -3.18 -22.85 21.95
N LEU A 77 -3.27 -21.73 21.24
CA LEU A 77 -2.12 -20.85 21.02
C LEU A 77 -1.55 -20.26 22.33
N SER A 78 -2.32 -20.27 23.42
CA SER A 78 -1.85 -19.82 24.74
C SER A 78 -1.18 -20.93 25.57
N GLN A 79 -1.43 -22.19 25.24
CA GLN A 79 -0.97 -23.36 25.99
C GLN A 79 0.23 -24.04 25.33
N VAL A 80 0.44 -23.80 24.05
CA VAL A 80 1.44 -24.50 23.27
C VAL A 80 2.73 -23.68 23.19
N ASP A 81 3.85 -24.34 23.49
CA ASP A 81 5.16 -23.82 23.13
C ASP A 81 5.27 -23.84 21.59
N PHE A 82 5.49 -22.67 21.00
CA PHE A 82 5.57 -22.54 19.53
C PHE A 82 6.71 -23.35 18.93
N GLU A 83 7.71 -23.74 19.73
CA GLU A 83 8.81 -24.61 19.32
C GLU A 83 8.40 -26.09 19.20
N GLU A 84 7.35 -26.52 19.90
CA GLU A 84 6.89 -27.92 19.94
C GLU A 84 5.78 -28.23 18.91
N LEU A 85 5.26 -27.23 18.19
CA LEU A 85 4.25 -27.45 17.16
C LEU A 85 4.87 -28.06 15.90
N ASP A 86 4.46 -29.29 15.60
CA ASP A 86 4.77 -30.02 14.35
C ASP A 86 4.26 -29.29 13.09
N ILE A 87 3.39 -28.28 13.28
CA ILE A 87 2.94 -27.36 12.24
C ILE A 87 3.62 -26.01 12.48
N ASN A 88 4.46 -25.57 11.54
CA ASN A 88 4.99 -24.21 11.51
C ASN A 88 3.86 -23.21 11.20
N LEU A 89 3.02 -22.89 12.19
CA LEU A 89 1.89 -21.96 12.08
C LEU A 89 2.35 -20.58 11.61
N LEU A 90 3.58 -20.22 11.97
CA LEU A 90 4.17 -18.94 11.61
C LEU A 90 4.33 -18.84 10.09
N SER A 91 4.64 -19.94 9.39
CA SER A 91 4.79 -19.92 7.92
C SER A 91 3.55 -19.38 7.17
N TYR A 92 2.35 -19.55 7.72
CA TYR A 92 1.12 -19.00 7.13
C TYR A 92 1.01 -17.47 7.22
N THR A 93 1.86 -16.83 8.01
CA THR A 93 1.95 -15.37 8.13
C THR A 93 3.12 -14.77 7.36
N ASP A 94 4.00 -15.60 6.77
CA ASP A 94 5.22 -15.13 6.10
C ASP A 94 4.93 -14.13 4.98
N PHE A 95 3.85 -14.33 4.22
CA PHE A 95 3.49 -13.46 3.09
C PHE A 95 3.27 -12.00 3.50
N VAL A 96 2.87 -11.74 4.76
CA VAL A 96 2.69 -10.38 5.29
C VAL A 96 4.04 -9.67 5.45
N PHE A 97 5.10 -10.40 5.75
CA PHE A 97 6.43 -9.85 6.04
C PHE A 97 7.41 -9.96 4.88
N GLN A 98 7.21 -10.90 3.95
CA GLN A 98 8.10 -11.11 2.81
C GLN A 98 7.88 -10.08 1.70
N LYS A 99 6.63 -9.91 1.26
CA LYS A 99 6.32 -9.07 0.10
C LYS A 99 4.89 -8.55 0.18
N ILE A 100 4.74 -7.23 0.19
CA ILE A 100 3.44 -6.56 0.23
C ILE A 100 2.86 -6.51 -1.19
N GLU A 101 1.66 -7.07 -1.38
CA GLU A 101 0.98 -7.14 -2.68
C GLU A 101 -0.45 -6.58 -2.62
N LEU A 102 -0.64 -5.51 -1.86
CA LEU A 102 -1.93 -4.82 -1.72
C LEU A 102 -2.15 -3.84 -2.88
N THR A 103 -2.33 -4.34 -4.11
CA THR A 103 -2.54 -3.48 -5.29
C THR A 103 -4.02 -3.18 -5.58
N LYS A 104 -4.93 -3.78 -4.80
CA LYS A 104 -6.37 -3.47 -4.80
C LYS A 104 -6.64 -2.42 -3.73
N ASN A 105 -7.38 -1.37 -4.05
CA ASN A 105 -7.78 -0.39 -3.06
C ASN A 105 -8.94 -0.96 -2.22
N ILE A 106 -8.58 -1.59 -1.10
CA ILE A 106 -9.52 -2.16 -0.13
C ILE A 106 -10.29 -1.10 0.69
N MET A 107 -9.89 0.17 0.60
CA MET A 107 -10.49 1.29 1.29
C MET A 107 -10.89 2.37 0.27
N PRO A 108 -11.80 2.10 -0.68
CA PRO A 108 -12.11 3.03 -1.76
C PRO A 108 -12.80 4.31 -1.26
N VAL A 109 -13.46 4.25 -0.10
CA VAL A 109 -14.17 5.38 0.50
C VAL A 109 -13.91 5.41 2.01
N ILE A 110 -13.63 6.60 2.54
CA ILE A 110 -13.58 6.85 3.98
C ILE A 110 -14.56 7.97 4.35
N LYS A 111 -15.24 7.83 5.48
CA LYS A 111 -16.05 8.91 6.06
C LYS A 111 -15.17 9.73 7.00
N ILE A 112 -15.19 11.05 6.85
CA ILE A 112 -14.53 11.98 7.76
C ILE A 112 -15.58 12.90 8.40
N GLY A 113 -15.61 12.93 9.73
CA GLY A 113 -16.71 13.57 10.46
C GLY A 113 -18.08 12.97 10.12
N TRP A 114 -19.13 13.77 10.25
CA TRP A 114 -20.52 13.30 10.13
C TRP A 114 -21.04 13.18 8.70
N PHE A 115 -20.60 14.05 7.77
CA PHE A 115 -21.23 14.19 6.46
C PHE A 115 -20.29 14.07 5.26
N LYS A 116 -18.97 14.12 5.49
CA LYS A 116 -18.01 14.15 4.38
C LYS A 116 -17.50 12.74 4.07
N LYS A 117 -17.35 12.45 2.79
CA LYS A 117 -16.70 11.25 2.26
C LYS A 117 -15.51 11.66 1.43
N LEU A 118 -14.39 10.98 1.62
CA LEU A 118 -13.26 11.03 0.71
C LEU A 118 -13.20 9.74 -0.08
N TYR A 119 -12.81 9.86 -1.35
CA TYR A 119 -12.71 8.76 -2.30
C TYR A 119 -11.25 8.56 -2.67
N GLY A 120 -10.77 7.33 -2.57
CA GLY A 120 -9.42 6.93 -2.96
C GLY A 120 -9.32 6.59 -4.45
N PRO A 121 -8.08 6.37 -4.95
CA PRO A 121 -7.85 5.99 -6.34
C PRO A 121 -8.42 4.61 -6.67
N ALA A 122 -8.58 4.33 -7.96
CA ALA A 122 -8.88 3.00 -8.47
C ALA A 122 -7.70 2.04 -8.22
N ASP A 123 -7.97 0.74 -8.33
CA ASP A 123 -6.98 -0.33 -8.21
C ASP A 123 -5.73 -0.05 -9.06
N ARG A 124 -4.56 -0.43 -8.52
CA ARG A 124 -3.24 -0.26 -9.15
C ARG A 124 -2.94 1.19 -9.59
N LEU A 125 -3.59 2.17 -8.96
CA LEU A 125 -3.49 3.59 -9.29
C LEU A 125 -3.83 3.90 -10.76
N THR A 126 -4.72 3.11 -11.37
CA THR A 126 -5.05 3.20 -12.81
C THR A 126 -5.67 4.52 -13.25
N ASN A 127 -6.19 5.33 -12.33
CA ASN A 127 -6.87 6.59 -12.63
C ASN A 127 -6.17 7.85 -12.07
N ILE A 128 -4.92 7.75 -11.59
CA ILE A 128 -4.20 8.94 -11.10
C ILE A 128 -3.46 9.66 -12.23
N SER A 129 -3.34 10.97 -12.11
CA SER A 129 -2.51 11.77 -13.02
C SER A 129 -1.03 11.65 -12.67
N ILE A 130 -0.13 11.95 -13.61
CA ILE A 130 1.31 11.94 -13.35
C ILE A 130 1.71 13.00 -12.30
N ASN A 131 1.00 14.13 -12.25
CA ASN A 131 1.24 15.13 -11.21
C ASN A 131 0.84 14.61 -9.83
N GLU A 132 -0.33 13.98 -9.70
CA GLU A 132 -0.75 13.32 -8.46
C GLU A 132 0.26 12.25 -8.02
N PHE A 133 0.71 11.40 -8.96
CA PHE A 133 1.72 10.38 -8.70
C PHE A 133 3.04 10.98 -8.19
N SER A 134 3.52 12.06 -8.80
CA SER A 134 4.76 12.73 -8.42
C SER A 134 4.73 13.22 -6.96
N PHE A 135 3.65 13.89 -6.56
CA PHE A 135 3.49 14.37 -5.18
C PHE A 135 3.30 13.21 -4.19
N ALA A 136 2.46 12.22 -4.51
CA ALA A 136 2.27 11.04 -3.67
C ALA A 136 3.59 10.29 -3.45
N LEU A 137 4.39 10.09 -4.51
CA LEU A 137 5.69 9.44 -4.43
C LEU A 137 6.67 10.25 -3.56
N ASN A 138 6.66 11.58 -3.66
CA ASN A 138 7.46 12.44 -2.79
C ASN A 138 7.07 12.27 -1.31
N TYR A 139 5.78 12.35 -0.97
CA TYR A 139 5.32 12.17 0.42
C TYR A 139 5.59 10.77 0.96
N TYR A 140 5.42 9.74 0.13
CA TYR A 140 5.81 8.37 0.43
C TYR A 140 7.31 8.25 0.76
N ASN A 141 8.19 8.87 -0.06
CA ASN A 141 9.63 8.88 0.18
C ASN A 141 10.01 9.64 1.45
N LEU A 142 9.34 10.77 1.74
CA LEU A 142 9.52 11.52 2.97
C LEU A 142 9.12 10.69 4.20
N TYR A 143 8.01 9.96 4.12
CA TYR A 143 7.59 9.07 5.20
C TYR A 143 8.60 7.94 5.42
N ASN A 144 9.08 7.26 4.37
CA ASN A 144 10.10 6.23 4.50
C ASN A 144 11.43 6.76 5.07
N LYS A 145 11.74 8.03 4.84
CA LYS A 145 12.99 8.65 5.31
C LYS A 145 12.91 9.11 6.76
N PHE A 146 11.79 9.71 7.15
CA PHE A 146 11.66 10.42 8.42
C PHE A 146 10.68 9.77 9.40
N GLU A 147 9.84 8.84 8.93
CA GLU A 147 8.82 8.12 9.70
C GLU A 147 7.84 9.05 10.46
N LYS A 148 7.64 10.27 9.97
CA LYS A 148 6.72 11.26 10.56
C LYS A 148 5.31 11.10 10.02
N GLU A 149 4.33 11.00 10.90
CA GLU A 149 2.90 10.86 10.56
C GLU A 149 2.40 11.97 9.62
N GLU A 150 2.93 13.18 9.74
CA GLU A 150 2.61 14.31 8.85
C GLU A 150 2.82 13.99 7.36
N HIS A 151 3.79 13.13 7.03
CA HIS A 151 4.03 12.70 5.65
C HIS A 151 2.99 11.68 5.17
N LEU A 152 2.42 10.88 6.08
CA LEU A 152 1.26 10.05 5.77
C LEU A 152 0.01 10.88 5.59
N ASP A 153 -0.17 11.94 6.38
CA ASP A 153 -1.30 12.87 6.21
C ASP A 153 -1.28 13.47 4.80
N LEU A 154 -0.11 13.90 4.33
CA LEU A 154 0.07 14.46 2.98
C LEU A 154 -0.14 13.41 1.88
N LEU A 155 0.38 12.19 2.06
CA LEU A 155 0.12 11.08 1.14
C LEU A 155 -1.38 10.77 1.05
N PHE A 156 -2.07 10.73 2.20
CA PHE A 156 -3.51 10.51 2.29
C PHE A 156 -4.27 11.61 1.56
N ALA A 157 -3.95 12.89 1.84
CA ALA A 157 -4.60 14.05 1.23
C ALA A 157 -4.41 14.12 -0.29
N CYS A 158 -3.27 13.63 -0.79
CA CYS A 158 -2.99 13.56 -2.22
C CYS A 158 -3.93 12.58 -2.94
N LEU A 159 -4.12 11.39 -2.35
CA LEU A 159 -4.83 10.26 -2.96
C LEU A 159 -6.34 10.26 -2.69
N TYR A 160 -6.76 10.70 -1.50
CA TYR A 160 -8.15 10.68 -1.03
C TYR A 160 -8.74 12.08 -1.04
N ARG A 161 -9.76 12.27 -1.89
CA ARG A 161 -10.32 13.60 -2.14
C ARG A 161 -11.84 13.60 -2.11
N ILE A 162 -12.42 14.79 -1.95
CA ILE A 162 -13.86 14.99 -2.08
C ILE A 162 -14.31 14.67 -3.51
N PRO A 163 -15.60 14.33 -3.73
CA PRO A 163 -16.09 14.08 -5.07
C PRO A 163 -16.20 15.37 -5.88
N LYS A 164 -15.98 15.31 -7.20
CA LYS A 164 -16.33 16.42 -8.11
C LYS A 164 -17.79 16.36 -8.54
N LYS A 165 -18.32 17.53 -8.90
CA LYS A 165 -19.61 17.64 -9.59
C LYS A 165 -19.46 17.00 -10.98
N ASN A 166 -20.45 16.22 -11.42
CA ASN A 166 -20.53 15.60 -12.76
C ASN A 166 -19.38 14.63 -13.07
N TRP A 167 -18.98 13.80 -12.12
CA TRP A 167 -17.87 12.85 -12.28
C TRP A 167 -18.09 11.79 -13.37
N GLU A 168 -19.35 11.48 -13.68
CA GLU A 168 -19.77 10.47 -14.67
C GLU A 168 -19.10 10.63 -16.03
N ALA A 169 -18.87 11.88 -16.46
CA ALA A 169 -18.21 12.19 -17.72
C ALA A 169 -16.73 11.80 -17.75
N SER A 170 -16.06 11.76 -16.59
CA SER A 170 -14.62 11.49 -16.48
C SER A 170 -14.28 10.09 -15.96
N GLY A 171 -15.25 9.38 -15.38
CA GLY A 171 -15.05 8.07 -14.76
C GLY A 171 -14.30 8.07 -13.41
N ASP A 172 -13.67 9.19 -13.02
CA ASP A 172 -13.09 9.37 -11.68
C ASP A 172 -13.99 10.25 -10.81
N ILE A 173 -14.51 9.69 -9.72
CA ILE A 173 -15.36 10.40 -8.76
C ILE A 173 -14.63 11.54 -8.04
N ARG A 174 -13.31 11.44 -7.88
CA ARG A 174 -12.51 12.38 -7.10
C ARG A 174 -12.42 13.73 -7.80
N SER A 175 -12.37 14.80 -7.01
CA SER A 175 -11.94 16.10 -7.52
C SER A 175 -10.55 15.99 -8.12
N ASP A 176 -10.25 16.81 -9.12
CA ASP A 176 -8.94 16.81 -9.75
C ASP A 176 -7.85 17.15 -8.71
N PHE A 177 -6.65 16.60 -8.92
CA PHE A 177 -5.54 16.83 -8.00
C PHE A 177 -5.10 18.29 -8.02
N ASN A 178 -5.01 18.89 -6.84
CA ASN A 178 -4.45 20.21 -6.64
C ASN A 178 -3.80 20.25 -5.24
N THR A 179 -2.56 20.74 -5.14
CA THR A 179 -1.85 20.85 -3.86
C THR A 179 -2.61 21.72 -2.86
N TYR A 180 -3.24 22.80 -3.32
CA TYR A 180 -4.05 23.67 -2.47
C TYR A 180 -5.29 22.97 -1.89
N THR A 181 -5.91 22.05 -2.66
CA THR A 181 -7.06 21.31 -2.16
C THR A 181 -6.64 20.20 -1.19
N ALA A 182 -5.47 19.58 -1.41
CA ALA A 182 -4.89 18.65 -0.44
C ALA A 182 -4.61 19.33 0.91
N ASP A 183 -4.01 20.52 0.89
CA ASP A 183 -3.72 21.30 2.10
C ASP A 183 -5.00 21.70 2.86
N LYS A 184 -6.07 22.01 2.12
CA LYS A 184 -7.37 22.39 2.69
C LYS A 184 -7.98 21.32 3.60
N TYR A 185 -7.81 20.04 3.28
CA TYR A 185 -8.38 18.92 4.05
C TYR A 185 -7.42 18.30 5.06
N LEU A 186 -6.18 18.78 5.09
CA LEU A 186 -5.16 18.27 6.00
C LEU A 186 -5.58 18.34 7.48
N PRO A 187 -6.26 19.39 7.98
CA PRO A 187 -6.73 19.43 9.36
C PRO A 187 -7.69 18.29 9.72
N GLU A 188 -8.63 17.92 8.85
CA GLU A 188 -9.50 16.77 9.08
C GLU A 188 -8.77 15.44 8.95
N ILE A 189 -7.82 15.33 8.02
CA ILE A 189 -7.02 14.12 7.79
C ILE A 189 -6.11 13.81 8.97
N LYS A 190 -5.54 14.83 9.62
CA LYS A 190 -4.73 14.67 10.84
C LYS A 190 -5.46 13.88 11.92
N ASN A 191 -6.79 14.04 12.03
CA ASN A 191 -7.62 13.35 13.01
C ASN A 191 -8.03 11.93 12.60
N ILE A 192 -7.72 11.49 11.38
CA ILE A 192 -7.95 10.11 10.97
C ILE A 192 -7.03 9.20 11.79
N ASN A 193 -7.54 8.04 12.19
CA ASN A 193 -6.75 7.06 12.94
C ASN A 193 -5.53 6.61 12.10
N TYR A 194 -4.36 6.55 12.75
CA TYR A 194 -3.08 6.18 12.14
C TYR A 194 -3.14 4.89 11.30
N ALA A 195 -3.89 3.87 11.76
CA ALA A 195 -4.02 2.61 11.03
C ALA A 195 -4.62 2.79 9.64
N TYR A 196 -5.58 3.71 9.46
CA TYR A 196 -6.15 4.02 8.14
C TYR A 196 -5.12 4.70 7.23
N LYS A 197 -4.27 5.56 7.79
CA LYS A 197 -3.16 6.19 7.05
C LYS A 197 -2.12 5.15 6.62
N GLN A 198 -1.85 4.17 7.48
CA GLN A 198 -1.02 3.01 7.18
C GLN A 198 -1.61 2.12 6.08
N VAL A 199 -2.94 1.93 6.03
CA VAL A 199 -3.58 1.23 4.91
C VAL A 199 -3.25 1.91 3.57
N VAL A 200 -3.32 3.24 3.52
CA VAL A 200 -2.95 4.01 2.31
C VAL A 200 -1.47 3.86 1.97
N TYR A 201 -0.60 3.89 2.97
CA TYR A 201 0.83 3.64 2.79
C TYR A 201 1.10 2.25 2.17
N LEU A 202 0.55 1.19 2.75
CA LEU A 202 0.73 -0.19 2.27
C LEU A 202 0.20 -0.38 0.85
N TYR A 203 -0.95 0.21 0.56
CA TYR A 203 -1.54 0.21 -0.78
C TYR A 203 -0.62 0.91 -1.80
N PHE A 204 -0.16 2.12 -1.47
CA PHE A 204 0.70 2.90 -2.36
C PHE A 204 2.07 2.23 -2.55
N HIS A 205 2.68 1.74 -1.48
CA HIS A 205 3.92 0.95 -1.52
C HIS A 205 3.81 -0.22 -2.51
N SER A 206 2.74 -1.01 -2.41
CA SER A 206 2.50 -2.16 -3.30
C SER A 206 2.37 -1.73 -4.77
N CYS A 207 1.77 -0.55 -5.02
CA CYS A 207 1.67 -0.01 -6.37
C CYS A 207 3.02 0.48 -6.90
N ILE A 208 3.88 1.06 -6.07
CA ILE A 208 5.26 1.42 -6.45
C ILE A 208 6.09 0.17 -6.77
N GLU A 209 5.95 -0.89 -5.98
CA GLU A 209 6.59 -2.19 -6.25
C GLU A 209 6.09 -2.84 -7.53
N LEU A 210 4.81 -2.64 -7.89
CA LEU A 210 4.26 -3.05 -9.18
C LEU A 210 4.86 -2.22 -10.32
N PHE A 211 4.88 -0.88 -10.18
CA PHE A 211 5.41 0.02 -11.21
C PHE A 211 6.90 -0.17 -11.44
N SER A 212 7.66 -0.48 -10.40
CA SER A 212 9.10 -0.78 -10.52
C SER A 212 9.37 -2.02 -11.37
N LYS A 213 8.45 -3.00 -11.37
CA LYS A 213 8.53 -4.19 -12.23
C LYS A 213 8.07 -3.90 -13.65
N LEU A 214 7.03 -3.09 -13.81
CA LEU A 214 6.46 -2.74 -15.13
C LEU A 214 7.34 -1.74 -15.89
N PHE A 215 8.01 -0.84 -15.19
CA PHE A 215 8.80 0.27 -15.75
C PHE A 215 10.23 0.27 -15.21
N PRO A 216 10.99 -0.82 -15.40
CA PRO A 216 12.28 -1.01 -14.76
C PRO A 216 13.32 0.05 -15.14
N TYR A 217 13.27 0.66 -16.33
CA TYR A 217 14.22 1.71 -16.71
C TYR A 217 13.92 3.04 -16.03
N VAL A 218 12.66 3.28 -15.64
CA VAL A 218 12.27 4.47 -14.87
C VAL A 218 12.68 4.33 -13.41
N PHE A 219 12.51 3.13 -12.85
CA PHE A 219 12.77 2.85 -11.43
C PHE A 219 14.12 2.17 -11.17
N SER A 220 14.94 1.92 -12.21
CA SER A 220 16.29 1.39 -12.04
C SER A 220 17.10 2.38 -11.21
N LYS A 221 17.54 1.94 -10.03
CA LYS A 221 18.47 2.70 -9.20
C LYS A 221 19.67 3.07 -10.06
N ALA A 222 19.90 4.36 -10.28
CA ALA A 222 21.21 4.82 -10.71
C ALA A 222 22.24 4.16 -9.78
N GLU A 223 23.23 3.49 -10.36
CA GLU A 223 24.27 2.79 -9.62
C GLU A 223 24.78 3.67 -8.48
N ALA A 224 24.85 3.07 -7.29
CA ALA A 224 25.21 3.72 -6.05
C ALA A 224 26.60 4.38 -6.18
N GLY A 225 26.63 5.66 -6.53
CA GLY A 225 27.88 6.40 -6.71
C GLY A 225 27.72 7.84 -7.18
N THR A 226 26.71 8.16 -7.99
CA THR A 226 26.60 9.51 -8.58
C THR A 226 25.16 9.91 -8.88
N SER A 227 24.42 10.42 -7.88
CA SER A 227 23.36 11.39 -8.19
C SER A 227 23.22 12.40 -7.05
N ASN A 228 23.97 13.48 -7.18
CA ASN A 228 23.81 14.69 -6.38
C ASN A 228 22.61 15.55 -6.88
N SER A 229 21.59 14.97 -7.51
CA SER A 229 20.49 15.73 -8.11
C SER A 229 19.19 15.48 -7.37
N LYS A 230 18.64 16.58 -6.84
CA LYS A 230 17.27 16.77 -6.34
C LYS A 230 16.21 16.60 -7.45
N GLN A 231 16.45 15.73 -8.44
CA GLN A 231 15.52 15.57 -9.55
C GLN A 231 14.29 14.77 -9.08
N THR A 232 13.17 15.47 -9.04
CA THR A 232 11.84 14.93 -8.73
C THR A 232 11.16 14.51 -10.02
N PHE A 233 10.07 13.74 -9.92
CA PHE A 233 9.23 13.46 -11.09
C PHE A 233 8.65 14.73 -11.71
N LEU A 234 8.57 15.85 -10.97
CA LEU A 234 8.20 17.16 -11.53
C LEU A 234 9.21 17.64 -12.57
N ASP A 235 10.52 17.44 -12.33
CA ASP A 235 11.56 17.80 -13.30
C ASP A 235 11.46 16.97 -14.57
N VAL A 236 11.02 15.70 -14.44
CA VAL A 236 10.74 14.84 -15.59
C VAL A 236 9.52 15.34 -16.36
N ILE A 237 8.42 15.66 -15.66
CA ILE A 237 7.22 16.23 -16.27
C ILE A 237 7.56 17.52 -17.03
N LEU A 238 8.34 18.43 -16.44
CA LEU A 238 8.77 19.68 -17.08
C LEU A 238 9.59 19.43 -18.34
N LYS A 239 10.50 18.46 -18.34
CA LYS A 239 11.33 18.13 -19.52
C LYS A 239 10.55 17.52 -20.67
N ILE A 240 9.50 16.74 -20.39
CA ILE A 240 8.67 16.11 -21.44
C ILE A 240 7.51 17.01 -21.89
N SER A 241 7.21 18.06 -21.11
CA SER A 241 6.22 19.08 -21.46
C SER A 241 6.69 19.91 -22.66
N GLY A 242 5.73 20.37 -23.47
CA GLY A 242 5.98 21.05 -24.74
C GLY A 242 6.23 20.10 -25.92
N GLY A 243 6.27 18.78 -25.67
CA GLY A 243 6.41 17.74 -26.68
C GLY A 243 5.11 16.97 -26.92
N LYS A 244 5.20 15.63 -26.93
CA LYS A 244 4.11 14.69 -27.25
C LYS A 244 2.82 14.88 -26.43
N PHE A 245 2.95 15.37 -25.19
CA PHE A 245 1.82 15.48 -24.24
C PHE A 245 1.26 16.90 -24.13
N GLY A 246 1.69 17.82 -25.01
CA GLY A 246 1.24 19.20 -25.02
C GLY A 246 1.94 20.05 -23.95
N SER A 247 1.26 21.11 -23.51
CA SER A 247 1.70 22.01 -22.46
C SER A 247 1.95 21.30 -21.12
N TYR A 248 2.56 22.01 -20.16
CA TYR A 248 2.76 21.48 -18.82
C TYR A 248 1.45 21.05 -18.14
N ASN A 249 0.38 21.83 -18.31
CA ASN A 249 -0.91 21.53 -17.71
C ASN A 249 -1.53 20.26 -18.31
N GLU A 250 -1.45 20.11 -19.63
CA GLU A 250 -1.94 18.93 -20.33
C GLU A 250 -1.13 17.69 -19.94
N THR A 251 0.20 17.80 -19.92
CA THR A 251 1.11 16.72 -19.51
C THR A 251 0.87 16.31 -18.06
N SER A 252 0.73 17.28 -17.15
CA SER A 252 0.50 17.04 -15.71
C SER A 252 -0.83 16.34 -15.43
N ALA A 253 -1.84 16.56 -16.27
CA ALA A 253 -3.15 15.92 -16.17
C ALA A 253 -3.19 14.52 -16.79
N GLN A 254 -2.20 14.13 -17.61
CA GLN A 254 -2.15 12.81 -18.22
C GLN A 254 -2.07 11.69 -17.18
N ASN A 255 -2.61 10.53 -17.54
CA ASN A 255 -2.56 9.33 -16.72
C ASN A 255 -1.11 8.90 -16.44
N ALA A 256 -0.81 8.61 -15.16
CA ALA A 256 0.55 8.28 -14.74
C ALA A 256 1.12 7.05 -15.46
N ILE A 257 0.31 6.00 -15.68
CA ILE A 257 0.75 4.76 -16.34
C ILE A 257 1.16 5.02 -17.79
N ILE A 258 0.44 5.89 -18.51
CA ILE A 258 0.77 6.26 -19.89
C ILE A 258 2.13 6.95 -19.95
N ILE A 259 2.34 7.95 -19.08
CA ILE A 259 3.61 8.69 -19.03
C ILE A 259 4.77 7.77 -18.62
N LEU A 260 4.58 6.95 -17.59
CA LEU A 260 5.62 6.02 -17.11
C LEU A 260 6.01 4.99 -18.18
N ARG A 261 5.03 4.46 -18.92
CA ARG A 261 5.28 3.53 -20.03
C ARG A 261 6.11 4.18 -21.13
N ASP A 262 5.72 5.37 -21.56
CA ASP A 262 6.39 6.08 -22.64
C ASP A 262 7.82 6.49 -22.23
N LEU A 263 8.00 6.97 -20.99
CA LEU A 263 9.31 7.28 -20.43
C LEU A 263 10.20 6.04 -20.35
N ASN A 264 9.65 4.89 -19.92
CA ASN A 264 10.36 3.63 -19.86
C ASN A 264 10.87 3.19 -21.24
N ALA A 265 10.07 3.35 -22.28
CA ALA A 265 10.47 3.04 -23.66
C ALA A 265 11.63 3.94 -24.13
N LEU A 266 11.54 5.26 -23.89
CA LEU A 266 12.59 6.22 -24.26
C LEU A 266 13.92 5.91 -23.54
N LEU A 267 13.86 5.59 -22.24
CA LEU A 267 15.06 5.24 -21.48
C LEU A 267 15.65 3.90 -21.94
N ALA A 268 14.80 2.93 -22.29
CA ALA A 268 15.26 1.66 -22.85
C ALA A 268 15.99 1.85 -24.18
N GLU A 269 15.47 2.68 -25.09
CA GLU A 269 16.12 3.02 -26.36
C GLU A 269 17.45 3.75 -26.14
N ALA A 270 17.48 4.75 -25.26
CA ALA A 270 18.71 5.46 -24.90
C ALA A 270 19.78 4.54 -24.29
N SER A 271 19.38 3.51 -23.53
CA SER A 271 20.30 2.52 -22.96
C SER A 271 20.91 1.58 -24.00
N LYS A 272 20.19 1.30 -25.09
CA LYS A 272 20.69 0.48 -26.21
C LYS A 272 21.73 1.24 -27.04
N ASN A 273 21.52 2.53 -27.27
CA ASN A 273 22.42 3.37 -28.08
C ASN A 273 23.75 3.72 -27.38
N LYS A 274 23.92 3.37 -26.10
CA LYS A 274 25.16 3.58 -25.33
C LYS A 274 26.08 2.34 -25.33
N LYS A 275 25.65 1.22 -25.90
CA LYS A 275 26.47 0.01 -26.09
C LYS A 275 26.99 -0.03 -27.52
#